data_AF-A0A7S7UBY2-F1
#
_entry.id   AF-A0A7S7UBY2-F1
#
_cell.length_a   1.000
_cell.length_b   1.000
_cell.length_c   1.000
_cell.angle_alpha   90.00
_cell.angle_beta   90.00
_cell.angle_gamma   90.00
#
_symmetry.space_group_name_H-M   'P 1'
#
loop_
_entity.id
_entity.type
_entity.pdbx_description
1 polymer ?
#
loop_
_entity_poly.entity_id
_entity_poly.type
_entity_poly.pdbx_seq_one_letter_code
_entity_poly.pdbx_strand_id
1 'polypeptide(L)' 'MANSIWTIEEFTCSGCGMNYTATREEHAEPHAGSFKCSICSGEVHSWSGKHHFFGWSAVKTRPPVFGRRWAGVEW' A
#
# COMPACT_ATOMS: atom_id res chain seq x y z
N MET A 1 -11.57 22.74 -14.80
CA MET A 1 -11.50 21.27 -14.90
C MET A 1 -10.70 20.80 -13.69
N ALA A 2 -11.35 20.35 -12.62
CA ALA A 2 -10.67 19.85 -11.43
C ALA A 2 -10.26 18.39 -11.69
N ASN A 3 -9.00 18.15 -11.98
CA ASN A 3 -8.46 16.81 -12.07
C ASN A 3 -8.26 16.35 -10.63
N SER A 4 -9.09 15.44 -10.12
CA SER A 4 -8.92 14.87 -8.78
C SER A 4 -7.58 14.12 -8.76
N ILE A 5 -6.57 14.73 -8.14
CA ILE A 5 -5.24 14.14 -8.03
C ILE A 5 -5.32 13.04 -6.97
N TRP A 6 -5.32 11.80 -7.42
CA TRP A 6 -5.12 10.65 -6.56
C TRP A 6 -3.67 10.16 -6.70
N THR A 7 -2.98 9.99 -5.58
CA THR A 7 -1.60 9.52 -5.51
C THR A 7 -1.54 8.24 -4.69
N ILE A 8 -0.88 7.22 -5.20
CA ILE A 8 -0.65 5.98 -4.44
C ILE A 8 0.61 6.19 -3.60
N GLU A 9 0.49 6.07 -2.28
CA GLU A 9 1.59 6.11 -1.33
C GLU A 9 1.86 4.73 -0.75
N GLU A 10 3.15 4.40 -0.63
CA GLU A 10 3.64 3.16 -0.05
C GLU A 10 4.08 3.41 1.40
N PHE A 11 3.59 2.59 2.31
CA PHE A 11 3.87 2.67 3.73
C PHE A 11 4.51 1.37 4.19
N THR A 12 5.63 1.45 4.91
CA THR A 12 6.28 0.26 5.46
C THR A 12 6.06 0.22 6.97
N CYS A 13 5.51 -0.88 7.48
CA CYS A 13 5.29 -1.04 8.91
C CYS A 13 6.62 -1.29 9.65
N SER A 14 7.05 -0.38 10.52
CA SER A 14 8.29 -0.52 11.31
C SER A 14 8.29 -1.70 12.28
N GLY A 15 7.13 -2.24 12.65
CA GLY A 15 7.03 -3.36 13.59
C GLY A 15 7.24 -4.74 12.96
N CYS A 16 6.85 -4.93 11.70
CA CYS A 16 6.90 -6.25 11.02
C CYS A 16 7.58 -6.22 9.65
N GLY A 17 7.93 -5.04 9.12
CA GLY A 17 8.56 -4.88 7.82
C GLY A 17 7.62 -5.11 6.62
N MET A 18 6.31 -5.24 6.84
CA MET A 18 5.34 -5.39 5.76
C MET A 18 5.06 -4.06 5.05
N ASN A 19 5.02 -4.11 3.72
CA ASN A 19 4.67 -2.97 2.89
C ASN A 19 3.16 -2.92 2.69
N TYR A 20 2.63 -1.72 2.75
CA TYR A 20 1.24 -1.38 2.54
C TYR A 20 1.16 -0.27 1.51
N THR A 21 0.02 -0.19 0.83
CA THR A 21 -0.29 0.87 -0.12
C THR A 21 -1.60 1.50 0.27
N ALA A 22 -1.68 2.82 0.16
CA ALA A 22 -2.91 3.58 0.31
C ALA A 22 -2.99 4.62 -0.81
N THR A 23 -4.20 4.91 -1.28
CA THR A 23 -4.44 5.99 -2.24
C THR A 23 -4.80 7.24 -1.46
N ARG A 24 -4.00 8.30 -1.61
CA ARG A 24 -4.26 9.65 -1.13
C ARG A 24 -5.06 10.41 -2.17
N GLU A 25 -6.18 10.98 -1.77
CA GLU A 25 -6.98 11.89 -2.59
C GLU A 25 -7.18 13.20 -1.85
N GLU A 26 -7.00 14.32 -2.54
CA GLU A 26 -7.26 15.65 -1.96
C GLU A 26 -8.77 15.90 -1.88
N HIS A 27 -9.24 16.22 -0.68
CA HIS A 27 -10.65 16.51 -0.39
C HIS A 27 -10.79 17.92 0.18
N ALA A 28 -11.89 18.60 -0.16
CA ALA A 28 -12.16 19.93 0.41
C ALA A 28 -12.44 19.86 1.92
N GLU A 29 -13.03 18.74 2.36
CA GLU A 29 -13.40 18.49 3.74
C GLU A 29 -12.23 17.88 4.53
N PRO A 30 -12.09 18.21 5.82
CA PRO A 30 -11.08 17.62 6.67
C PRO A 30 -11.45 16.17 7.00
N HIS A 31 -10.58 15.24 6.61
CA HIS A 31 -10.66 13.84 7.00
C HIS A 31 -9.49 13.49 7.91
N ALA A 32 -9.77 12.65 8.89
CA ALA A 32 -8.77 12.08 9.77
C ALA A 32 -8.99 10.57 9.85
N GLY A 33 -7.89 9.84 9.93
CA GLY A 33 -7.92 8.39 10.05
C GLY A 33 -6.55 7.86 10.44
N SER A 34 -6.51 6.58 10.78
CA SER A 34 -5.25 5.88 10.95
C SER A 34 -5.34 4.48 10.38
N PHE A 35 -4.22 4.05 9.82
CA PHE A 35 -4.02 2.71 9.32
C PHE A 35 -3.21 1.90 10.31
N LYS A 36 -3.71 0.70 10.57
CA LYS A 36 -3.07 -0.29 11.42
C LYS A 36 -2.57 -1.44 10.58
N CYS A 37 -1.41 -1.94 10.97
CA CYS A 37 -0.86 -3.15 10.40
C CYS A 37 -1.74 -4.34 10.79
N SER A 38 -2.14 -5.18 9.84
CA SER A 38 -2.93 -6.38 10.14
C SER A 38 -2.11 -7.48 10.84
N ILE A 39 -0.78 -7.38 10.85
CA ILE A 39 0.12 -8.38 11.43
C ILE A 39 0.45 -8.06 12.89
N CYS A 40 0.94 -6.86 13.16
CA CYS A 40 1.38 -6.46 14.50
C CYS A 40 0.39 -5.53 15.20
N SER A 41 -0.72 -5.16 14.56
CA SER A 41 -1.71 -4.19 15.07
C SER A 41 -1.16 -2.80 15.41
N GLY A 42 0.11 -2.53 15.08
CA GLY A 42 0.73 -1.23 15.27
C GLY A 42 0.19 -0.20 14.30
N GLU A 43 0.12 1.06 14.74
CA GLU A 43 -0.17 2.19 13.85
C GLU A 43 0.97 2.35 12.85
N VAL A 44 0.63 2.27 11.56
CA VAL A 44 1.60 2.44 10.46
C VAL A 44 1.59 3.87 9.97
N HIS A 45 0.40 4.45 9.84
CA HIS A 45 0.24 5.82 9.37
C HIS A 45 -1.02 6.42 9.96
N SER A 46 -0.94 7.67 10.41
CA SER A 46 -2.08 8.48 10.83
C SER A 46 -2.05 9.79 10.06
N TRP A 47 -3.23 10.24 9.62
CA TRP A 47 -3.39 11.45 8.86
C TRP A 47 -4.55 12.29 9.40
N SER A 48 -4.44 13.60 9.20
CA SER A 48 -5.47 14.57 9.55
C SER A 48 -5.30 15.80 8.66
N GLY A 49 -6.32 16.13 7.87
CA GLY A 49 -6.27 17.30 7.00
C GLY A 49 -7.21 17.19 5.81
N LYS A 50 -6.95 17.99 4.79
CA LYS A 50 -7.73 18.07 3.53
C LYS A 50 -7.38 16.96 2.54
N HIS A 51 -7.05 15.79 3.06
CA HIS A 51 -6.70 14.63 2.25
C HIS A 51 -7.32 13.40 2.89
N HIS A 52 -7.85 12.54 2.05
CA HIS A 52 -8.46 11.29 2.42
C HIS A 52 -7.60 10.15 1.87
N PHE A 53 -7.25 9.21 2.75
CA PHE A 53 -6.60 7.98 2.31
C PHE A 53 -7.60 6.83 2.29
N PHE A 54 -7.63 6.08 1.20
CA PHE A 54 -8.48 4.90 1.04
C PHE A 54 -7.74 3.77 0.33
N GLY A 55 -8.36 2.58 0.27
CA GLY A 55 -7.79 1.42 -0.40
C GLY A 55 -6.58 0.82 0.32
N TRP A 56 -6.55 0.91 1.66
CA TRP A 56 -5.49 0.31 2.49
C TRP A 56 -5.33 -1.17 2.18
N SER A 57 -4.19 -1.54 1.62
CA SER A 57 -3.92 -2.92 1.22
C SER A 57 -2.45 -3.26 1.41
N ALA A 58 -2.19 -4.44 1.98
CA ALA A 58 -0.84 -4.96 2.07
C ALA A 58 -0.32 -5.25 0.65
N VAL A 59 0.84 -4.69 0.31
CA VAL A 59 1.51 -4.99 -0.95
C VAL A 59 1.94 -6.44 -0.90
N LYS A 60 1.20 -7.28 -1.62
CA LYS A 60 1.68 -8.62 -1.98
C LYS A 60 2.73 -8.39 -3.06
N THR A 61 3.96 -8.10 -2.66
CA THR A 61 5.09 -8.19 -3.59
C THR A 61 5.05 -9.61 -4.13
N ARG A 62 4.59 -9.75 -5.38
CA ARG A 62 4.69 -11.02 -6.10
C ARG A 62 6.19 -11.33 -6.08
N PRO A 63 6.63 -12.48 -5.55
CA PRO A 63 8.04 -12.80 -5.57
C PRO A 63 8.49 -12.70 -7.03
N PRO A 64 9.57 -11.97 -7.34
CA PRO A 64 10.10 -11.95 -8.69
C PRO A 64 10.35 -13.41 -9.07
N VAL A 65 9.75 -13.85 -10.16
CA VAL A 65 9.85 -15.23 -10.63
C VAL A 65 11.27 -15.44 -11.13
N PHE A 66 12.21 -15.65 -10.21
CA PHE A 66 13.60 -15.96 -10.51
C PHE A 66 13.70 -17.45 -10.82
N GLY A 67 13.59 -17.77 -12.11
CA GLY A 67 14.16 -18.95 -12.75
C GLY A 67 13.49 -20.32 -12.54
N ARG A 68 13.04 -20.93 -13.65
CA ARG A 68 13.64 -22.19 -14.11
C ARG A 68 13.39 -22.40 -15.61
N ARG A 69 14.49 -22.39 -16.34
CA ARG A 69 14.65 -22.79 -17.74
C ARG A 69 14.32 -24.27 -17.83
N TRP A 70 13.30 -24.63 -18.61
CA TRP A 70 13.07 -26.02 -19.02
C TRP A 70 14.25 -26.42 -19.92
N ALA A 71 15.31 -26.94 -19.32
CA ALA A 71 16.24 -27.83 -20.01
C ALA A 71 15.48 -29.13 -20.29
N GLY A 72 15.74 -29.68 -21.48
CA GLY A 72 14.88 -30.65 -22.16
C GLY A 72 14.46 -31.86 -21.34
N VAL A 73 13.26 -32.34 -21.66
CA VAL A 73 12.95 -33.76 -21.55
C VAL A 73 12.39 -34.17 -22.91
N GLU A 74 13.21 -34.91 -23.64
CA GLU A 74 12.82 -35.77 -24.74
C GLU A 74 12.14 -37.01 -24.15
N TRP A 75 10.96 -37.35 -24.65
CA TRP A 75 10.45 -38.72 -24.71
C TRP A 75 9.62 -38.90 -25.99
#